data_AF-A0A9E4WSH9-F1
#
_entry.id   AF-A0A9E4WSH9-F1
#
_cell.length_a   1.000
_cell.length_b   1.000
_cell.length_c   1.000
_cell.angle_alpha   90.00
_cell.angle_beta   90.00
_cell.angle_gamma   90.00
#
_symmetry.space_group_name_H-M   'P 1'
#
loop_
_entity.id
_entity.type
_entity.pdbx_description
1 polymer ?
#
loop_
_entity_poly.entity_id
_entity_poly.type
_entity_poly.pdbx_seq_one_letter_code
_entity_poly.pdbx_strand_id
1 'polypeptide(L)' 'MTHENQTALVTGANAGLGFDAAAQLAERGYGHVILACRTIEKAEAARKELVER' A
#
# COMPACT_ATOMS: atom_id res chain seq x y z
N MET A 1 -14.94 -9.71 7.70
CA MET A 1 -15.45 -8.87 6.60
C MET A 1 -14.26 -8.63 5.68
N THR A 2 -14.33 -9.08 4.43
CA THR A 2 -13.28 -8.86 3.43
C THR A 2 -13.60 -7.58 2.65
N HIS A 3 -12.58 -6.77 2.35
CA HIS A 3 -12.71 -5.50 1.64
C HIS A 3 -12.43 -5.67 0.13
N GLU A 4 -12.77 -6.84 -0.42
CA GLU A 4 -12.33 -7.34 -1.72
C GLU A 4 -12.76 -6.45 -2.91
N ASN A 5 -13.86 -5.70 -2.76
CA ASN A 5 -14.35 -4.76 -3.79
C ASN A 5 -14.02 -3.29 -3.44
N GLN A 6 -13.17 -3.05 -2.45
CA GLN A 6 -12.79 -1.70 -2.04
C GLN A 6 -11.36 -1.38 -2.44
N THR A 7 -11.14 -0.10 -2.74
CA THR A 7 -9.83 0.46 -3.05
C THR A 7 -9.40 1.39 -1.92
N ALA A 8 -8.21 1.18 -1.37
CA ALA A 8 -7.59 2.10 -0.42
C ALA A 8 -6.51 2.92 -1.12
N LEU A 9 -6.54 4.24 -0.94
CA LEU A 9 -5.49 5.15 -1.38
C LEU A 9 -4.68 5.61 -0.17
N VAL A 10 -3.38 5.33 -0.14
CA VAL A 10 -2.51 5.72 0.96
C VAL A 10 -1.51 6.75 0.48
N THR A 11 -1.54 7.96 1.07
CA THR A 11 -0.57 9.02 0.76
C THR A 11 0.66 8.91 1.66
N GLY A 12 1.83 9.23 1.12
CA GLY A 12 3.10 9.05 1.86
C GLY A 12 3.43 7.58 2.12
N ALA A 13 2.94 6.66 1.28
CA ALA A 13 3.02 5.23 1.50
C ALA A 13 4.40 4.60 1.20
N ASN A 14 5.39 5.41 0.84
CA ASN A 14 6.74 4.93 0.51
C ASN A 14 7.63 4.70 1.75
N ALA A 15 7.17 4.98 2.97
CA ALA A 15 7.93 4.79 4.21
C ALA A 15 7.03 4.90 5.46
N GLY A 16 7.54 4.41 6.59
CA GLY A 16 6.97 4.63 7.93
C GLY A 16 5.51 4.19 8.04
N LEU A 17 4.70 4.99 8.74
CA LEU A 17 3.29 4.66 9.01
C LEU A 17 2.45 4.47 7.74
N GLY A 18 2.74 5.23 6.67
CA GLY A 18 2.03 5.07 5.40
C GLY A 18 2.29 3.71 4.76
N PHE A 19 3.54 3.23 4.84
CA PHE A 19 3.91 1.91 4.33
C PHE A 19 3.25 0.78 5.15
N ASP A 20 3.36 0.84 6.48
CA ASP A 20 2.74 -0.17 7.35
C ASP A 20 1.21 -0.18 7.27
N ALA A 21 0.58 0.99 7.06
CA ALA A 21 -0.85 1.06 6.81
C ALA A 21 -1.23 0.38 5.49
N ALA A 22 -0.46 0.60 4.42
CA ALA A 22 -0.69 -0.05 3.13
C ALA A 22 -0.56 -1.58 3.23
N ALA A 23 0.45 -2.07 3.96
CA ALA A 23 0.65 -3.50 4.21
C ALA A 23 -0.55 -4.11 4.97
N GLN A 24 -0.96 -3.48 6.08
CA GLN A 24 -2.12 -3.95 6.84
C GLN A 24 -3.42 -3.92 6.04
N LEU A 25 -3.61 -2.94 5.16
CA LEU A 25 -4.78 -2.89 4.27
C LEU A 25 -4.76 -4.06 3.26
N ALA A 26 -3.59 -4.39 2.71
CA ALA A 26 -3.44 -5.55 1.84
C ALA A 26 -3.73 -6.86 2.59
N GLU A 27 -3.17 -7.05 3.79
CA GLU A 27 -3.40 -8.21 4.67
C GLU A 27 -4.87 -8.37 5.08
N ARG A 28 -5.61 -7.26 5.23
CA ARG A 28 -7.05 -7.25 5.55
C ARG A 28 -7.94 -7.57 4.34
N GLY A 29 -7.36 -7.85 3.18
CA GLY A 29 -8.08 -8.28 1.99
C GLY A 29 -8.80 -7.14 1.26
N TYR A 30 -8.20 -5.96 1.22
CA TYR A 30 -8.62 -4.93 0.27
C TYR A 30 -8.32 -5.38 -1.16
N GLY A 31 -9.28 -5.21 -2.07
CA GLY A 31 -9.09 -5.58 -3.47
C GLY A 31 -7.95 -4.82 -4.14
N HIS A 32 -7.83 -3.54 -3.80
CA HIS A 32 -6.75 -2.69 -4.27
C HIS A 32 -6.19 -1.80 -3.16
N VAL A 33 -4.85 -1.70 -3.11
CA VAL A 33 -4.13 -0.73 -2.29
C VAL A 33 -3.24 0.10 -3.22
N ILE A 34 -3.52 1.40 -3.31
CA ILE A 34 -2.81 2.35 -4.16
C ILE A 34 -1.83 3.15 -3.30
N LEU A 35 -0.55 3.08 -3.65
CA LEU A 35 0.53 3.81 -3.01
C LEU A 35 0.72 5.18 -3.69
N ALA A 36 0.25 6.25 -3.06
CA ALA A 36 0.45 7.62 -3.53
C ALA A 36 1.70 8.25 -2.91
N CYS A 37 2.73 8.45 -3.73
CA CYS A 37 4.02 8.97 -3.30
C CYS A 37 4.47 10.13 -4.18
N ARG A 38 5.34 11.00 -3.65
CA ARG A 38 5.90 12.14 -4.41
C ARG A 38 6.91 11.73 -5.48
N THR A 39 7.60 10.60 -5.28
CA THR A 39 8.69 10.11 -6.15
C THR A 39 8.36 8.71 -6.61
N ILE A 40 8.30 8.49 -7.93
CA ILE A 40 7.92 7.21 -8.54
C ILE A 40 8.89 6.10 -8.14
N GLU A 41 10.20 6.34 -8.17
CA GLU A 41 11.21 5.34 -7.83
C GLU A 41 11.04 4.80 -6.41
N LYS A 42 10.73 5.68 -5.45
CA LYS A 42 10.44 5.28 -4.06
C LYS A 42 9.12 4.53 -3.93
N ALA A 43 8.13 4.89 -4.73
CA ALA A 43 6.84 4.19 -4.77
C ALA A 43 7.00 2.76 -5.30
N GLU A 44 7.79 2.58 -6.36
CA GLU A 44 8.09 1.27 -6.94
C GLU A 44 8.89 0.38 -5.98
N ALA A 45 9.89 0.93 -5.30
CA ALA A 45 10.62 0.20 -4.27
C ALA A 45 9.71 -0.26 -3.13
N ALA A 46 8.86 0.64 -2.62
CA ALA A 46 7.88 0.30 -1.58
C ALA A 46 6.85 -0.73 -2.08
N ARG A 47 6.37 -0.62 -3.32
CA ARG A 47 5.46 -1.61 -3.91
C ARG A 47 6.12 -2.99 -3.94
N LYS A 48 7.38 -3.06 -4.38
CA LYS A 48 8.13 -4.31 -4.46
C LYS A 48 8.28 -4.93 -3.07
N GLU A 49 8.71 -4.14 -2.09
CA GLU A 49 8.84 -4.57 -0.69
C GLU A 49 7.51 -5.08 -0.12
N LEU A 50 6.40 -4.41 -0.43
CA LEU A 50 5.05 -4.79 0.04
C LEU A 50 4.55 -6.10 -0.58
N VAL A 51 4.92 -6.40 -1.83
CA VAL A 51 4.56 -7.67 -2.52
C VAL A 51 5.45 -8.83 -2.07
N GLU A 52 6.67 -8.54 -1.61
CA GLU A 52 7.60 -9.55 -1.07
C GLU A 52 7.34 -9.89 0.42
N ARG A 53 6.48 -9.12 1.10
CA ARG A 53 6.12 -9.26 2.51
C ARG A 53 4.98 -10.27 2.71
#